data_AF-A0A1B6MR99-F1
#
_entry.id   AF-A0A1B6MR99-F1
#
_cell.length_a   1.000
_cell.length_b   1.000
_cell.length_c   1.000
_cell.angle_alpha   90.00
_cell.angle_beta   90.00
_cell.angle_gamma   90.00
#
_symmetry.space_group_name_H-M   'P 1'
#
loop_
_entity.id
_entity.type
_entity.pdbx_description
1 polymer ?
#
loop_
_entity_poly.entity_id
_entity_poly.type
_entity_poly.pdbx_seq_one_letter_code
_entity_poly.pdbx_strand_id
1 'polypeptide(L)'
;MAVMVESRSSSTLPDWFMEAESTGTTIMAVEFDGGVVIGADSRATTGTYVCNRLADKLTPVTDYIYCCRSGSSADTQAIADIVSYHMNFYRAETGEEPLVESVASLFRELCYNYRDQLTAGILVAGWDKRKGGQVYVVPIGGMCVRQKCSIGGSGSTYIYGYIDANFKEGMKVDEIKKFVVNAISLAMQRDGSSGGVVRIGVIANGNPIERSVFFGDQLPNFGLAS
;
A
#
# COMPACT_ATOMS: atom_id res chain seq x y z
N MET A 1 23.30 14.00 -44.27
CA MET A 1 23.42 14.21 -42.81
C MET A 1 22.54 15.41 -42.46
N ALA A 2 21.26 15.16 -42.19
CA ALA A 2 20.31 16.21 -41.81
C ALA A 2 20.30 16.28 -40.28
N VAL A 3 20.69 17.42 -39.73
CA VAL A 3 20.56 17.70 -38.30
C VAL A 3 19.10 18.07 -38.06
N MET A 4 18.35 17.18 -37.42
CA MET A 4 17.05 17.53 -36.86
C MET A 4 17.27 18.45 -35.67
N VAL A 5 16.80 19.70 -35.79
CA VAL A 5 16.64 20.60 -34.65
C VAL A 5 15.35 20.20 -33.95
N GLU A 6 15.45 19.51 -32.82
CA GLU A 6 14.31 19.30 -31.92
C GLU A 6 13.88 20.64 -31.32
N SER A 7 12.65 21.05 -31.63
CA SER A 7 12.01 22.19 -30.99
C SER A 7 11.73 21.86 -29.52
N ARG A 8 12.57 22.34 -28.61
CA ARG A 8 12.22 22.38 -27.18
C ARG A 8 11.08 23.37 -27.00
N SER A 9 9.84 22.89 -26.92
CA SER A 9 8.75 23.67 -26.33
C SER A 9 9.04 23.77 -24.83
N SER A 10 9.75 24.84 -24.40
CA SER A 10 9.89 25.14 -22.98
C SER A 10 8.51 25.53 -22.44
N SER A 11 7.83 24.60 -21.79
CA SER A 11 6.67 24.92 -20.96
C SER A 11 7.11 25.95 -19.93
N THR A 12 6.39 27.06 -19.81
CA THR A 12 6.61 28.10 -18.78
C THR A 12 6.30 27.60 -17.37
N LEU A 13 5.77 26.39 -17.26
CA LEU A 13 5.48 25.72 -16.01
C LEU A 13 6.75 25.08 -15.45
N PRO A 14 7.03 25.24 -14.15
CA PRO A 14 8.12 24.54 -13.48
C PRO A 14 8.01 23.02 -13.68
N ASP A 15 9.15 22.32 -13.72
CA ASP A 15 9.19 20.86 -13.98
C ASP A 15 8.33 20.05 -12.99
N TRP A 16 8.21 20.48 -11.73
CA TRP A 16 7.34 19.85 -10.72
C TRP A 16 5.85 19.91 -11.04
N PHE A 17 5.43 20.80 -11.95
CA PHE A 17 4.04 20.91 -12.42
C PHE A 17 3.72 19.83 -13.46
N MET A 18 4.74 19.30 -14.14
CA MET A 18 4.65 18.28 -15.19
C MET A 18 5.10 16.91 -14.69
N GLU A 19 5.62 16.82 -13.45
CA GLU A 19 6.08 15.59 -12.84
C GLU A 19 4.88 14.68 -12.56
N ALA A 20 4.99 13.41 -12.96
CA ALA A 20 3.96 12.41 -12.72
C ALA A 20 3.64 12.34 -11.22
N GLU A 21 2.36 12.19 -10.86
CA GLU A 21 1.90 12.15 -9.46
C GLU A 21 2.59 11.04 -8.67
N SER A 22 3.73 11.34 -8.05
CA SER A 22 4.37 10.49 -7.06
C SER A 22 3.82 10.86 -5.70
N THR A 23 2.69 10.25 -5.34
CA THR A 23 2.11 10.45 -4.01
C THR A 23 2.95 9.73 -2.98
N GLY A 24 3.69 10.47 -2.16
CA GLY A 24 4.38 9.81 -1.06
C GLY A 24 3.38 9.22 -0.07
N THR A 25 3.79 8.10 0.49
CA THR A 25 2.89 7.11 1.07
C THR A 25 3.66 6.26 2.07
N THR A 26 3.00 5.90 3.16
CA THR A 26 3.46 4.83 4.03
C THR A 26 2.37 3.77 4.09
N ILE A 27 2.65 2.58 3.56
CA ILE A 27 1.79 1.40 3.65
C ILE A 27 2.53 0.27 4.38
N MET A 28 1.78 -0.55 5.10
CA MET A 28 2.32 -1.64 5.89
C MET A 28 1.33 -2.81 5.96
N ALA A 29 1.85 -4.03 5.97
CA ALA A 29 1.07 -5.25 6.15
C ALA A 29 1.83 -6.25 7.00
N VAL A 30 1.14 -6.87 7.97
CA VAL A 30 1.73 -7.81 8.95
C VAL A 30 0.83 -9.03 9.08
N GLU A 31 1.42 -10.21 8.89
CA GLU A 31 0.82 -11.53 9.09
C GLU A 31 0.86 -11.91 10.59
N PHE A 32 -0.23 -12.50 11.07
CA PHE A 32 -0.33 -13.03 12.43
C PHE A 32 -1.11 -14.34 12.44
N ASP A 33 -1.11 -15.03 13.58
CA ASP A 33 -1.85 -16.28 13.71
C ASP A 33 -3.38 -16.03 13.61
N GLY A 34 -3.96 -16.44 12.49
CA GLY A 34 -5.38 -16.24 12.17
C GLY A 34 -5.68 -15.15 11.14
N GLY A 35 -4.70 -14.35 10.68
CA GLY A 35 -5.00 -13.28 9.73
C GLY A 35 -3.87 -12.31 9.40
N VAL A 36 -4.26 -11.13 8.92
CA VAL A 36 -3.35 -10.02 8.60
C VAL A 36 -3.87 -8.69 9.14
N VAL A 37 -2.95 -7.79 9.49
CA VAL A 37 -3.22 -6.38 9.77
C VAL A 37 -2.58 -5.55 8.67
N ILE A 38 -3.36 -4.69 8.03
CA ILE A 38 -2.89 -3.71 7.05
C ILE A 38 -3.05 -2.30 7.59
N GLY A 39 -2.16 -1.40 7.19
CA GLY A 39 -2.24 -0.01 7.57
C GLY A 39 -1.67 0.93 6.51
N ALA A 40 -2.21 2.14 6.46
CA ALA A 40 -1.72 3.20 5.61
C ALA A 40 -1.94 4.59 6.22
N ASP A 41 -1.11 5.56 5.82
CA ASP A 41 -1.42 6.97 5.99
C ASP A 41 -2.48 7.44 4.96
N SER A 42 -2.97 8.68 5.09
CA SER A 42 -4.09 9.18 4.28
C SER A 42 -3.77 10.41 3.44
N ARG A 43 -2.52 10.88 3.42
CA ARG A 43 -2.12 12.04 2.62
C ARG A 43 -1.84 11.62 1.17
N ALA A 44 -2.28 12.43 0.22
CA ALA A 44 -1.87 12.37 -1.17
C ALA A 44 -1.40 13.77 -1.61
N THR A 45 -0.24 13.82 -2.27
CA THR A 45 0.46 15.06 -2.63
C THR A 45 0.80 15.08 -4.11
N THR A 46 0.79 16.27 -4.71
CA THR A 46 1.37 16.55 -6.03
C THR A 46 2.43 17.62 -5.83
N GLY A 47 3.70 17.21 -5.90
CA GLY A 47 4.82 18.02 -5.40
C GLY A 47 4.64 18.38 -3.92
N THR A 48 4.72 19.66 -3.59
CA THR A 48 4.53 20.16 -2.21
C THR A 48 3.08 20.40 -1.84
N TYR A 49 2.16 20.34 -2.80
CA TYR A 49 0.75 20.60 -2.57
C TYR A 49 0.03 19.32 -2.10
N VAL A 50 -0.73 19.44 -1.01
CA VAL A 50 -1.54 18.33 -0.48
C VAL A 50 -2.90 18.34 -1.17
N CYS A 51 -3.05 17.48 -2.19
CA CYS A 51 -4.27 17.32 -2.97
C CYS A 51 -5.40 16.69 -2.17
N ASN A 52 -5.10 15.70 -1.32
CA ASN A 52 -6.09 15.04 -0.45
C ASN A 52 -5.47 14.68 0.89
N ARG A 53 -6.17 14.96 1.99
CA ARG A 53 -5.73 14.64 3.36
C ARG A 53 -6.29 13.33 3.92
N LEU A 54 -7.32 12.77 3.28
CA LEU A 54 -8.08 11.62 3.78
C LEU A 54 -8.19 10.48 2.77
N ALA A 55 -7.26 10.40 1.82
CA ALA A 55 -7.19 9.34 0.83
C ALA A 55 -7.24 7.96 1.49
N ASP A 56 -7.99 7.04 0.89
CA ASP A 56 -8.04 5.64 1.32
C ASP A 56 -7.14 4.80 0.42
N LYS A 57 -6.02 4.35 1.00
CA LYS A 57 -5.00 3.56 0.31
C LYS A 57 -5.18 2.05 0.53
N LEU A 58 -6.18 1.66 1.33
CA LEU A 58 -6.55 0.27 1.59
C LEU A 58 -7.76 -0.07 0.71
N THR A 59 -7.52 -0.70 -0.43
CA THR A 59 -8.56 -0.98 -1.43
C THR A 59 -9.01 -2.44 -1.33
N PRO A 60 -10.34 -2.71 -1.22
CA PRO A 60 -10.85 -4.07 -1.29
C PRO A 60 -10.63 -4.64 -2.70
N VAL A 61 -10.12 -5.87 -2.75
CA VAL A 61 -10.09 -6.68 -3.99
C VAL A 61 -11.23 -7.70 -3.96
N THR A 62 -11.40 -8.34 -2.81
CA THR A 62 -12.56 -9.18 -2.47
C THR A 62 -12.98 -8.88 -1.03
N ASP A 63 -13.95 -9.64 -0.51
CA ASP A 63 -14.42 -9.50 0.88
C ASP A 63 -13.32 -9.82 1.91
N TYR A 64 -12.35 -10.66 1.54
CA TYR A 64 -11.27 -11.16 2.42
C TYR A 64 -9.86 -10.81 1.96
N ILE A 65 -9.71 -10.06 0.86
CA ILE A 65 -8.42 -9.71 0.28
C ILE A 65 -8.39 -8.23 -0.07
N TYR A 66 -7.38 -7.53 0.41
CA TYR A 66 -7.16 -6.12 0.20
C TYR A 66 -5.80 -5.88 -0.45
N CYS A 67 -5.68 -4.75 -1.15
CA CYS A 67 -4.41 -4.23 -1.59
C CYS A 67 -4.11 -2.87 -0.96
N CYS A 68 -2.87 -2.67 -0.53
CA CYS A 68 -2.36 -1.36 -0.14
C CYS A 68 -1.64 -0.75 -1.33
N ARG A 69 -2.04 0.47 -1.71
CA ARG A 69 -1.57 1.13 -2.93
C ARG A 69 -0.52 2.20 -2.63
N SER A 70 0.59 2.17 -3.36
CA SER A 70 1.63 3.21 -3.34
C SER A 70 2.19 3.45 -4.74
N GLY A 71 2.59 4.69 -5.04
CA GLY A 71 3.04 5.12 -6.37
C GLY A 71 2.06 6.10 -7.01
N SER A 72 1.88 5.97 -8.33
CA SER A 72 0.90 6.75 -9.09
C SER A 72 -0.51 6.37 -8.65
N SER A 73 -1.30 7.37 -8.23
CA SER A 73 -2.66 7.13 -7.77
C SER A 73 -3.53 6.58 -8.90
N ALA A 74 -3.39 7.11 -10.11
CA ALA A 74 -4.13 6.65 -11.29
C ALA A 74 -3.79 5.20 -11.64
N ASP A 75 -2.50 4.86 -11.72
CA ASP A 75 -2.04 3.53 -12.11
C ASP A 75 -2.51 2.48 -11.11
N THR A 76 -2.29 2.74 -9.81
CA THR A 76 -2.63 1.78 -8.76
C THR A 76 -4.14 1.58 -8.61
N GLN A 77 -4.97 2.61 -8.86
CA GLN A 77 -6.42 2.48 -8.90
C GLN A 77 -6.86 1.60 -10.08
N ALA A 78 -6.37 1.90 -11.28
CA ALA A 78 -6.74 1.15 -12.47
C ALA A 78 -6.39 -0.35 -12.36
N ILE A 79 -5.18 -0.67 -11.89
CA ILE A 79 -4.77 -2.07 -11.69
C ILE A 79 -5.64 -2.74 -10.62
N ALA A 80 -5.93 -2.06 -9.50
CA ALA A 80 -6.78 -2.62 -8.46
C ALA A 80 -8.20 -2.92 -8.98
N ASP A 81 -8.79 -2.02 -9.75
CA ASP A 81 -10.14 -2.21 -10.32
C ASP A 81 -10.17 -3.38 -11.32
N ILE A 82 -9.14 -3.50 -12.18
CA ILE A 82 -8.99 -4.61 -13.11
C ILE A 82 -8.89 -5.94 -12.35
N VAL A 83 -8.05 -6.00 -11.32
CA VAL A 83 -7.88 -7.22 -10.51
C VAL A 83 -9.18 -7.59 -9.79
N SER A 84 -9.86 -6.62 -9.18
CA SER A 84 -11.16 -6.82 -8.53
C SER A 84 -12.20 -7.36 -9.50
N TYR A 85 -12.25 -6.82 -10.73
CA TYR A 85 -13.13 -7.32 -11.78
C TYR A 85 -12.85 -8.79 -12.12
N HIS A 86 -11.58 -9.15 -12.36
CA HIS A 86 -11.21 -10.54 -12.65
C HIS A 86 -11.52 -11.49 -11.50
N MET A 87 -11.31 -11.05 -10.24
CA MET A 87 -11.63 -11.88 -9.07
C MET A 87 -13.13 -12.06 -8.88
N ASN A 88 -13.94 -11.04 -9.14
CA ASN A 88 -15.40 -11.16 -9.11
C ASN A 88 -15.92 -12.07 -10.23
N PHE A 89 -15.34 -11.99 -11.43
CA PHE A 89 -15.65 -12.91 -12.51
C PHE A 89 -15.29 -14.36 -12.15
N TYR A 90 -14.09 -14.58 -11.60
CA TYR A 90 -13.66 -15.89 -11.11
C TYR A 90 -14.63 -16.46 -10.06
N ARG A 91 -15.06 -15.65 -9.09
CA ARG A 91 -16.07 -16.06 -8.08
C ARG A 91 -17.39 -16.44 -8.72
N ALA A 92 -17.87 -15.65 -9.69
CA ALA A 92 -19.12 -15.91 -10.38
C ALA A 92 -19.09 -17.19 -11.22
N GLU A 93 -17.94 -17.50 -11.84
CA GLU A 93 -17.75 -18.69 -12.67
C GLU A 93 -17.55 -19.96 -11.83
N THR A 94 -16.73 -19.89 -10.79
CA THR A 94 -16.32 -21.07 -10.01
C THR A 94 -17.17 -21.33 -8.77
N GLY A 95 -17.86 -20.30 -8.25
CA GLY A 95 -18.54 -20.34 -6.96
C GLY A 95 -17.61 -20.40 -5.75
N GLU A 96 -16.30 -20.22 -5.93
CA GLU A 96 -15.29 -20.25 -4.86
C GLU A 96 -14.64 -18.88 -4.61
N GLU A 97 -14.30 -18.62 -3.35
CA GLU A 97 -13.45 -17.48 -2.98
C GLU A 97 -12.02 -17.64 -3.52
N PRO A 98 -11.43 -16.60 -4.14
CA PRO A 98 -10.08 -16.68 -4.67
C PRO A 98 -9.04 -16.77 -3.55
N LEU A 99 -7.90 -17.38 -3.88
CA LEU A 99 -6.76 -17.48 -2.97
C LEU A 99 -5.95 -16.17 -2.96
N VAL A 100 -5.31 -15.84 -1.84
CA VAL A 100 -4.49 -14.62 -1.74
C VAL A 100 -3.34 -14.64 -2.76
N GLU A 101 -2.75 -15.81 -2.95
CA GLU A 101 -1.69 -16.04 -3.93
C GLU A 101 -2.14 -15.85 -5.38
N SER A 102 -3.40 -16.20 -5.71
CA SER A 102 -3.97 -15.98 -7.04
C SER A 102 -4.12 -14.49 -7.33
N VAL A 103 -4.62 -13.73 -6.35
CA VAL A 103 -4.71 -12.25 -6.45
C VAL A 103 -3.32 -11.64 -6.63
N ALA A 104 -2.34 -12.04 -5.81
CA ALA A 104 -0.97 -11.55 -5.91
C ALA A 104 -0.32 -11.89 -7.26
N SER A 105 -0.64 -13.04 -7.84
CA SER A 105 -0.15 -13.45 -9.15
C SER A 105 -0.70 -12.58 -10.28
N LEU A 106 -1.96 -12.15 -10.19
CA LEU A 106 -2.56 -11.26 -11.19
C LEU A 106 -1.98 -9.84 -11.10
N PHE A 107 -1.78 -9.31 -9.88
CA PHE A 107 -1.05 -8.05 -9.70
C PHE A 107 0.37 -8.14 -10.27
N ARG A 108 1.09 -9.24 -10.00
CA ARG A 108 2.42 -9.49 -10.56
C ARG A 108 2.42 -9.41 -12.08
N GLU A 109 1.48 -10.09 -12.73
CA GLU A 109 1.37 -10.12 -14.18
C GLU A 109 1.13 -8.73 -14.77
N LEU A 110 0.14 -8.00 -14.26
CA LEU A 110 -0.16 -6.64 -14.72
C LEU A 110 1.01 -5.68 -14.48
N CYS A 111 1.58 -5.68 -13.27
CA CYS A 111 2.71 -4.82 -12.93
C CYS A 111 3.96 -5.15 -13.75
N TYR A 112 4.20 -6.41 -14.11
CA TYR A 112 5.34 -6.80 -14.93
C TYR A 112 5.15 -6.43 -16.42
N ASN A 113 3.98 -6.72 -16.96
CA ASN A 113 3.67 -6.49 -18.38
C ASN A 113 3.67 -5.00 -18.74
N TYR A 114 3.27 -4.15 -17.81
CA TYR A 114 3.20 -2.70 -17.99
C TYR A 114 4.24 -1.94 -17.15
N ARG A 115 5.32 -2.60 -16.72
CA ARG A 115 6.34 -2.02 -15.82
C ARG A 115 7.00 -0.74 -16.33
N ASP A 116 7.05 -0.56 -17.65
CA ASP A 116 7.65 0.62 -18.29
C ASP A 116 6.63 1.78 -18.45
N GLN A 117 5.35 1.53 -18.11
CA GLN A 117 4.23 2.49 -18.24
C GLN A 117 3.56 2.79 -16.89
N LEU A 118 3.72 1.92 -15.89
CA LEU A 118 3.06 2.02 -14.59
C LEU A 118 4.06 2.21 -13.46
N THR A 119 3.73 3.10 -12.53
CA THR A 119 4.42 3.23 -11.25
C THR A 119 3.53 2.73 -10.13
N ALA A 120 3.62 1.43 -9.85
CA ALA A 120 2.80 0.76 -8.84
C ALA A 120 3.65 -0.09 -7.89
N GLY A 121 3.56 0.22 -6.59
CA GLY A 121 3.98 -0.64 -5.50
C GLY A 121 2.75 -1.11 -4.72
N ILE A 122 2.51 -2.41 -4.73
CA ILE A 122 1.30 -3.02 -4.16
C ILE A 122 1.70 -4.00 -3.04
N LEU A 123 1.05 -3.87 -1.89
CA LEU A 123 1.01 -4.95 -0.90
C LEU A 123 -0.34 -5.65 -1.01
N VAL A 124 -0.34 -6.93 -1.33
CA VAL A 124 -1.55 -7.77 -1.34
C VAL A 124 -1.60 -8.50 -0.01
N ALA A 125 -2.66 -8.30 0.75
CA ALA A 125 -2.83 -8.91 2.05
C ALA A 125 -4.27 -9.39 2.23
N GLY A 126 -4.43 -10.59 2.73
CA GLY A 126 -5.75 -11.16 2.93
C GLY A 126 -5.70 -12.46 3.72
N TRP A 127 -6.85 -13.11 3.77
CA TRP A 127 -7.02 -14.42 4.38
C TRP A 127 -7.69 -15.36 3.38
N ASP A 128 -7.20 -16.60 3.30
CA ASP A 128 -7.90 -17.67 2.58
C ASP A 128 -7.97 -18.98 3.37
N LYS A 129 -8.89 -19.85 2.95
CA LYS A 129 -9.18 -21.14 3.58
C LYS A 129 -8.01 -22.15 3.53
N ARG A 130 -7.02 -21.94 2.67
CA ARG A 130 -5.92 -22.91 2.43
C ARG A 130 -4.68 -22.58 3.25
N LYS A 131 -4.28 -21.31 3.27
CA LYS A 131 -3.01 -20.86 3.86
C LYS A 131 -3.20 -19.83 4.98
N GLY A 132 -4.44 -19.45 5.29
CA GLY A 132 -4.76 -18.47 6.33
C GLY A 132 -4.37 -17.05 5.92
N GLY A 133 -3.88 -16.26 6.88
CA GLY A 133 -3.37 -14.92 6.64
C GLY A 133 -2.10 -14.94 5.78
N GLN A 134 -2.02 -14.07 4.77
CA GLN A 134 -0.86 -13.97 3.89
C GLN A 134 -0.61 -12.53 3.46
N VAL A 135 0.67 -12.17 3.36
CA VAL A 135 1.12 -10.89 2.77
C VAL A 135 2.07 -11.16 1.61
N TYR A 136 1.77 -10.58 0.44
CA TYR A 136 2.58 -10.59 -0.76
C TYR A 136 2.97 -9.17 -1.16
N VAL A 137 4.21 -9.02 -1.59
CA VAL A 137 4.80 -7.75 -2.01
C VAL A 137 4.98 -7.78 -3.52
N VAL A 138 4.39 -6.82 -4.21
CA VAL A 138 4.59 -6.56 -5.64
C VAL A 138 5.22 -5.18 -5.78
N PRO A 139 6.57 -5.08 -5.74
CA PRO A 139 7.24 -3.81 -5.91
C PRO A 139 7.20 -3.37 -7.38
N ILE A 140 7.63 -2.13 -7.62
CA ILE A 140 7.89 -1.63 -8.97
C ILE A 140 8.84 -2.61 -9.69
N GLY A 141 8.47 -3.01 -10.90
CA GLY A 141 9.15 -4.05 -11.67
C GLY A 141 8.44 -5.41 -11.68
N GLY A 142 7.39 -5.59 -10.87
CA GLY A 142 6.48 -6.74 -11.00
C GLY A 142 7.02 -8.07 -10.46
N MET A 143 7.97 -8.04 -9.53
CA MET A 143 8.29 -9.22 -8.72
C MET A 143 7.11 -9.58 -7.80
N CYS A 144 7.02 -10.80 -7.28
CA CYS A 144 6.06 -11.14 -6.23
C CYS A 144 6.72 -12.02 -5.17
N VAL A 145 6.74 -11.56 -3.92
CA VAL A 145 7.40 -12.25 -2.80
C VAL A 145 6.48 -12.27 -1.59
N ARG A 146 6.37 -13.42 -0.93
CA ARG A 146 5.66 -13.55 0.36
C ARG A 146 6.55 -13.07 1.51
N GLN A 147 6.02 -12.26 2.41
CA GLN A 147 6.69 -11.81 3.63
C GLN A 147 5.73 -11.84 4.82
N LYS A 148 6.25 -12.00 6.04
CA LYS A 148 5.41 -11.92 7.26
C LYS A 148 5.14 -10.47 7.69
N CYS A 149 6.06 -9.56 7.40
CA CYS A 149 5.92 -8.13 7.66
C CYS A 149 6.51 -7.41 6.46
N SER A 150 5.75 -6.48 5.89
CA SER A 150 6.21 -5.68 4.76
C SER A 150 5.76 -4.24 4.88
N ILE A 151 6.60 -3.34 4.39
CA ILE A 151 6.40 -1.89 4.34
C ILE A 151 6.65 -1.41 2.91
N GLY A 152 5.96 -0.34 2.52
CA GLY A 152 6.06 0.22 1.17
C GLY A 152 5.73 1.71 1.12
N GLY A 153 5.97 2.29 -0.05
CA GLY A 153 5.87 3.74 -0.28
C GLY A 153 7.10 4.53 0.19
N SER A 154 7.12 5.83 -0.05
CA SER A 154 8.24 6.73 0.27
C SER A 154 8.60 6.74 1.75
N GLY A 155 7.60 6.71 2.64
CA GLY A 155 7.80 6.82 4.08
C GLY A 155 8.36 5.55 4.72
N SER A 156 8.31 4.42 4.01
CA SER A 156 8.89 3.15 4.47
C SER A 156 10.41 3.26 4.74
N THR A 157 11.10 4.11 3.98
CA THR A 157 12.56 4.32 4.10
C THR A 157 13.01 4.80 5.48
N TYR A 158 12.15 5.52 6.21
CA TYR A 158 12.46 6.06 7.54
C TYR A 158 12.28 5.05 8.69
N ILE A 159 11.62 3.91 8.43
CA ILE A 159 11.15 3.02 9.50
C ILE A 159 11.73 1.61 9.43
N TYR A 160 12.60 1.27 8.47
CA TYR A 160 13.26 -0.04 8.41
C TYR A 160 13.89 -0.46 9.75
N GLY A 161 14.70 0.41 10.36
CA GLY A 161 15.32 0.10 11.66
C GLY A 161 14.31 -0.08 12.80
N TYR A 162 13.16 0.60 12.76
CA TYR A 162 12.09 0.38 13.73
C TYR A 162 11.42 -0.99 13.52
N ILE A 163 11.13 -1.35 12.28
CA ILE A 163 10.55 -2.66 11.94
C ILE A 163 11.47 -3.79 12.38
N ASP A 164 12.74 -3.73 12.01
CA ASP A 164 13.73 -4.78 12.32
C ASP A 164 13.92 -4.97 13.83
N ALA A 165 13.85 -3.89 14.61
CA ALA A 165 14.05 -3.95 16.06
C ALA A 165 12.80 -4.40 16.85
N ASN A 166 11.59 -4.16 16.31
CA ASN A 166 10.33 -4.32 17.07
C ASN A 166 9.42 -5.43 16.56
N PHE A 167 9.52 -5.83 15.30
CA PHE A 167 8.73 -6.94 14.77
C PHE A 167 9.19 -8.26 15.40
N LYS A 168 8.21 -9.04 15.88
CA LYS A 168 8.42 -10.38 16.40
C LYS A 168 7.38 -11.32 15.82
N GLU A 169 7.79 -12.52 15.46
CA GLU A 169 6.83 -13.53 15.04
C GLU A 169 5.92 -13.93 16.22
N GLY A 170 4.64 -14.18 15.93
CA GLY A 170 3.66 -14.59 16.95
C GLY A 170 3.12 -13.47 17.83
N MET A 171 3.31 -12.19 17.46
CA MET A 171 2.65 -11.07 18.13
C MET A 171 1.13 -11.20 18.08
N LYS A 172 0.46 -10.75 19.14
CA LYS A 172 -1.01 -10.73 19.19
C LYS A 172 -1.57 -9.61 18.32
N VAL A 173 -2.81 -9.77 17.84
CA VAL A 173 -3.46 -8.80 16.95
C VAL A 173 -3.46 -7.37 17.52
N ASP A 174 -3.69 -7.19 18.82
CA ASP A 174 -3.68 -5.85 19.45
C ASP A 174 -2.27 -5.24 19.55
N GLU A 175 -1.25 -6.07 19.72
CA GLU A 175 0.15 -5.64 19.69
C GLU A 175 0.56 -5.22 18.28
N ILE A 176 0.09 -5.95 17.27
CA ILE A 176 0.32 -5.64 15.86
C ILE A 176 -0.41 -4.36 15.45
N LYS A 177 -1.67 -4.17 15.87
CA LYS A 177 -2.41 -2.91 15.65
C LYS A 177 -1.57 -1.73 16.17
N LYS A 178 -1.07 -1.81 17.41
CA LYS A 178 -0.20 -0.77 18.00
C LYS A 178 1.11 -0.60 17.25
N PHE A 179 1.76 -1.71 16.87
CA PHE A 179 3.01 -1.71 16.12
C PHE A 179 2.85 -1.00 14.76
N VAL A 180 1.77 -1.28 14.02
CA VAL A 180 1.46 -0.65 12.73
C VAL A 180 1.16 0.84 12.92
N VAL A 181 0.34 1.22 13.92
CA VAL A 181 0.09 2.65 14.23
C VAL A 181 1.40 3.38 14.54
N ASN A 182 2.25 2.78 15.37
CA ASN A 182 3.53 3.38 15.73
C ASN A 182 4.46 3.56 14.53
N ALA A 183 4.62 2.52 13.72
CA ALA A 183 5.47 2.54 12.53
C ALA A 183 5.02 3.62 11.54
N ILE A 184 3.74 3.66 11.20
CA ILE A 184 3.21 4.65 10.26
C ILE A 184 3.31 6.07 10.85
N SER A 185 3.07 6.23 12.14
CA SER A 185 3.20 7.53 12.81
C SER A 185 4.64 8.04 12.82
N LEU A 186 5.63 7.17 13.04
CA LEU A 186 7.05 7.51 12.92
C LEU A 186 7.41 7.95 11.49
N ALA A 187 6.90 7.25 10.49
CA ALA A 187 7.10 7.64 9.09
C ALA A 187 6.45 9.00 8.78
N MET A 188 5.22 9.24 9.22
CA MET A 188 4.50 10.51 9.04
C MET A 188 5.21 11.72 9.66
N GLN A 189 6.03 11.54 10.70
CA GLN A 189 6.80 12.62 11.31
C GLN A 189 8.03 13.03 10.47
N ARG A 190 8.49 12.17 9.56
CA ARG A 190 9.74 12.37 8.81
C ARG A 190 9.52 12.51 7.31
N ASP A 191 8.59 11.76 6.74
CA ASP A 191 8.25 11.81 5.32
C ASP A 191 7.27 12.94 5.03
N GLY A 192 7.70 13.96 4.28
CA GLY A 192 6.87 15.14 3.97
C GLY A 192 5.60 14.81 3.17
N SER A 193 5.64 13.71 2.43
CA SER A 193 4.53 13.28 1.58
C SER A 193 3.56 12.34 2.28
N SER A 194 3.93 11.77 3.43
CA SER A 194 3.03 10.98 4.29
C SER A 194 2.36 11.87 5.35
N GLY A 195 1.14 11.54 5.76
CA GLY A 195 0.47 12.28 6.83
C GLY A 195 -1.04 12.04 6.92
N GLY A 196 -1.73 12.93 7.63
CA GLY A 196 -3.18 12.83 7.83
C GLY A 196 -3.52 11.90 9.00
N VAL A 197 -4.34 10.88 8.73
CA VAL A 197 -4.75 9.87 9.71
C VAL A 197 -4.11 8.53 9.39
N VAL A 198 -4.01 7.65 10.38
CA VAL A 198 -3.63 6.25 10.16
C VAL A 198 -4.90 5.42 10.01
N ARG A 199 -5.05 4.76 8.87
CA ARG A 199 -6.11 3.78 8.62
C ARG A 199 -5.56 2.38 8.87
N ILE A 200 -6.29 1.57 9.62
CA ILE A 200 -5.98 0.16 9.84
C ILE A 200 -7.15 -0.71 9.38
N GLY A 201 -6.81 -1.88 8.83
CA GLY A 201 -7.74 -2.95 8.54
C GLY A 201 -7.23 -4.27 9.11
N VAL A 202 -8.11 -5.03 9.77
CA VAL A 202 -7.82 -6.38 10.26
C VAL A 202 -8.68 -7.38 9.52
N ILE A 203 -8.03 -8.36 8.89
CA ILE A 203 -8.67 -9.41 8.11
C ILE A 203 -8.30 -10.73 8.78
N ALA A 204 -9.29 -11.43 9.34
CA ALA A 204 -9.03 -12.64 10.11
C ALA A 204 -10.18 -13.65 10.02
N ASN A 205 -9.82 -14.94 9.98
CA ASN A 205 -10.73 -16.08 10.13
C ASN A 205 -11.97 -16.04 9.21
N GLY A 206 -11.83 -15.53 7.98
CA GLY A 206 -12.94 -15.44 7.04
C GLY A 206 -14.06 -14.47 7.48
N ASN A 207 -13.75 -13.50 8.33
CA ASN A 207 -14.67 -12.41 8.66
C ASN A 207 -14.42 -11.20 7.75
N PRO A 208 -15.46 -10.36 7.52
CA PRO A 208 -15.27 -9.06 6.90
C PRO A 208 -14.23 -8.22 7.63
N ILE A 209 -13.56 -7.33 6.91
CA ILE A 209 -12.51 -6.49 7.48
C ILE A 209 -13.02 -5.63 8.64
N GLU A 210 -12.29 -5.64 9.76
CA GLU A 210 -12.49 -4.67 10.84
C GLU A 210 -11.65 -3.43 10.53
N ARG A 211 -12.29 -2.29 10.27
CA ARG A 211 -11.60 -1.03 9.94
C ARG A 211 -11.56 -0.10 11.14
N SER A 212 -10.41 0.53 11.34
CA SER A 212 -10.20 1.55 12.37
C SER A 212 -9.47 2.75 11.78
N VAL A 213 -9.74 3.95 12.30
CA VAL A 213 -9.07 5.18 11.90
C VAL A 213 -8.55 5.87 13.16
N PHE A 214 -7.27 6.21 13.16
CA PHE A 214 -6.61 6.91 14.24
C PHE A 214 -6.34 8.36 13.83
N PHE A 215 -7.00 9.29 14.51
CA PHE A 215 -6.86 10.73 14.29
C PHE A 215 -5.66 11.28 15.06
N GLY A 216 -5.22 12.51 14.73
CA GLY A 216 -3.96 13.07 15.23
C GLY A 216 -3.81 13.10 16.77
N ASP A 217 -4.91 13.29 17.51
CA ASP A 217 -4.97 13.25 18.97
C ASP A 217 -4.78 11.83 19.55
N GLN A 218 -5.04 10.81 18.74
CA GLN A 218 -4.91 9.39 19.08
C GLN A 218 -3.57 8.80 18.61
N LEU A 219 -2.82 9.55 17.79
CA LEU A 219 -1.52 9.09 17.29
C LEU A 219 -0.45 9.21 18.38
N PRO A 220 0.45 8.22 18.51
CA PRO A 220 1.53 8.24 19.47
C PRO A 220 2.48 9.41 19.20
N ASN A 221 2.85 10.11 20.27
CA ASN A 221 3.88 11.14 20.21
C ASN A 221 5.23 10.55 20.61
N PHE A 222 6.14 10.43 19.64
CA PHE A 222 7.51 9.99 19.86
C PHE A 222 8.38 11.23 20.12
N GLY A 223 8.42 11.68 21.37
CA GLY A 223 9.15 12.88 21.74
C GLY A 223 10.62 12.80 21.29
N LEU A 224 11.02 13.71 20.40
CA LEU A 224 12.19 14.52 20.70
C LEU A 224 11.64 15.68 21.50
N ALA A 225 11.74 15.60 22.83
CA ALA A 225 11.36 16.72 23.68
C ALA A 225 12.10 17.98 23.19
N SER A 226 11.35 18.96 22.70
CA SER A 226 11.78 20.35 22.56
C SER A 226 11.12 21.16 23.64
#